data_AF-A0A430QAZ4-F1
#
_entry.id   AF-A0A430QAZ4-F1
#
_cell.length_a   1.000
_cell.length_b   1.000
_cell.length_c   1.000
_cell.angle_alpha   90.00
_cell.angle_beta   90.00
_cell.angle_gamma   90.00
#
_symmetry.space_group_name_H-M   'P 1'
#
loop_
_entity.id
_entity.type
_entity.pdbx_description
1 polymer ?
#
loop_
_entity_poly.entity_id
_entity_poly.type
_entity_poly.pdbx_seq_one_letter_code
_entity_poly.pdbx_strand_id
1 'polypeptide(L)'
;MEGLYRSSYISDEEEHYLLSTHFEATGARQVFPCLDEPEFKSVFSIKLHIPKGKTAISNMPLLSKVKHDENIVTYHFQDTPKMSTYLVAFAVGDLEYTEVRSYLQLILRK
;
A
#
# COMPACT_ATOMS: atom_id res chain seq x y z
N MET A 1 -9.85 -13.62 -0.15
CA MET A 1 -9.32 -12.32 0.33
C MET A 1 -9.46 -11.36 -0.83
N GLU A 2 -10.40 -10.42 -0.75
CA GLU A 2 -10.77 -9.49 -1.83
C GLU A 2 -10.95 -8.09 -1.22
N GLY A 3 -10.71 -7.04 -2.00
CA GLY A 3 -10.82 -5.68 -1.51
C GLY A 3 -9.71 -5.36 -0.52
N LEU A 4 -10.04 -4.62 0.54
CA LEU A 4 -9.16 -4.34 1.66
C LEU A 4 -9.47 -5.33 2.79
N TYR A 5 -8.50 -6.16 3.15
CA TYR A 5 -8.70 -7.20 4.14
C TYR A 5 -7.58 -7.23 5.17
N ARG A 6 -7.91 -7.75 6.36
CA ARG A 6 -6.98 -8.01 7.45
C ARG A 6 -6.51 -9.45 7.39
N SER A 7 -5.21 -9.67 7.41
CA SER A 7 -4.58 -10.96 7.70
C SER A 7 -3.84 -10.90 9.03
N SER A 8 -3.57 -12.05 9.63
CA SER A 8 -2.68 -12.17 10.79
C SER A 8 -1.57 -13.16 10.53
N TYR A 9 -0.47 -12.98 11.26
CA TYR A 9 0.68 -13.88 11.26
C TYR A 9 1.32 -13.89 12.65
N ILE A 10 2.07 -14.94 12.96
CA ILE A 10 2.79 -15.05 14.24
C ILE A 10 4.27 -14.74 13.99
N SER A 11 4.82 -13.82 14.77
CA SER A 11 6.25 -13.53 14.86
C SER A 11 6.61 -13.43 16.33
N ASP A 12 7.73 -14.03 16.76
CA ASP A 12 8.21 -13.97 18.14
C ASP A 12 7.15 -14.35 19.19
N GLU A 13 6.31 -15.36 18.87
CA GLU A 13 5.18 -15.83 19.69
C GLU A 13 4.02 -14.80 19.87
N GLU A 14 4.10 -13.64 19.22
CA GLU A 14 3.05 -12.62 19.20
C GLU A 14 2.23 -12.66 17.89
N GLU A 15 0.92 -12.40 17.99
CA GLU A 15 0.07 -12.26 16.81
C GLU A 15 0.14 -10.82 16.27
N HIS A 16 0.57 -10.70 15.02
CA HIS A 16 0.61 -9.45 14.29
C HIS A 16 -0.50 -9.38 13.25
N TYR A 17 -0.94 -8.15 12.96
CA TYR A 17 -1.96 -7.90 11.95
C TYR A 17 -1.37 -7.12 10.77
N LEU A 18 -1.77 -7.55 9.58
CA LEU A 18 -1.47 -6.89 8.31
C LEU A 18 -2.78 -6.50 7.64
N LEU A 19 -2.86 -5.26 7.20
CA LEU A 19 -3.93 -4.79 6.33
C LEU A 19 -3.38 -4.72 4.90
N SER A 20 -4.06 -5.34 3.94
CA SER A 20 -3.59 -5.39 2.56
C SER A 20 -4.74 -5.40 1.55
N THR A 21 -4.46 -4.94 0.33
CA THR A 21 -5.43 -4.91 -0.77
C THR A 21 -5.23 -6.04 -1.77
N HIS A 22 -6.31 -6.62 -2.28
CA HIS A 22 -6.33 -7.46 -3.48
C HIS A 22 -7.56 -7.12 -4.32
N PHE A 23 -7.36 -6.43 -5.44
CA PHE A 23 -8.46 -5.85 -6.22
C PHE A 23 -8.77 -6.58 -7.52
N GLU A 24 -7.96 -7.56 -7.93
CA GLU A 24 -8.28 -8.33 -9.13
C GLU A 24 -9.48 -9.27 -8.87
N ALA A 25 -10.49 -9.32 -9.73
CA ALA A 25 -10.69 -8.50 -10.93
C ALA A 25 -11.45 -7.18 -10.67
N THR A 26 -12.33 -7.11 -9.67
CA THR A 26 -13.27 -6.00 -9.43
C THR A 26 -13.40 -5.61 -7.96
N GLY A 27 -12.35 -5.82 -7.16
CA GLY A 27 -12.36 -5.58 -5.71
C GLY A 27 -12.12 -4.12 -5.32
N ALA A 28 -11.62 -3.27 -6.24
CA ALA A 28 -11.28 -1.87 -5.92
C ALA A 28 -12.51 -1.06 -5.49
N ARG A 29 -13.66 -1.30 -6.15
CA ARG A 29 -14.95 -0.64 -5.86
C ARG A 29 -15.47 -0.86 -4.44
N GLN A 30 -14.97 -1.87 -3.73
CA GLN A 30 -15.34 -2.13 -2.34
C GLN A 30 -14.59 -1.23 -1.35
N VAL A 31 -13.49 -0.60 -1.80
CA VAL A 31 -12.58 0.17 -0.94
C VAL A 31 -12.67 1.67 -1.22
N PHE A 32 -12.81 2.06 -2.47
CA PHE A 32 -13.01 3.46 -2.84
C PHE A 32 -13.91 3.58 -4.08
N PRO A 33 -14.72 4.65 -4.22
CA PRO A 33 -15.52 4.86 -5.41
C PRO A 33 -14.64 5.04 -6.65
N CYS A 34 -14.80 4.18 -7.66
CA CYS A 34 -14.04 4.25 -8.91
C CYS A 34 -14.77 3.59 -10.09
N LEU A 35 -14.34 3.92 -11.31
CA LEU A 35 -14.69 3.20 -12.54
C LEU A 35 -13.82 1.95 -12.64
N ASP A 36 -14.33 0.85 -12.08
CA ASP A 36 -13.56 -0.38 -11.85
C ASP A 36 -13.64 -1.35 -13.05
N GLU A 37 -13.26 -0.85 -14.23
CA GLU A 37 -13.04 -1.63 -15.45
C GLU A 37 -11.61 -1.39 -15.97
N PRO A 38 -10.93 -2.40 -16.53
CA PRO A 38 -9.52 -2.30 -16.92
C PRO A 38 -9.19 -1.17 -17.90
N GLU A 39 -10.13 -0.77 -18.76
CA GLU A 39 -9.97 0.28 -19.77
C GLU A 39 -9.85 1.67 -19.16
N PHE A 40 -10.44 1.92 -17.98
CA PHE A 40 -10.46 3.24 -17.32
C PHE A 40 -9.19 3.52 -16.52
N LYS A 41 -8.04 3.47 -17.20
CA LYS A 41 -6.74 3.70 -16.56
C LYS A 41 -6.60 5.16 -16.09
N SER A 42 -6.06 5.33 -14.89
CA SER A 42 -5.91 6.62 -14.22
C SER A 42 -4.56 6.73 -13.50
N VAL A 43 -4.19 7.95 -13.13
CA VAL A 43 -3.06 8.24 -12.24
C VAL A 43 -3.59 8.26 -10.81
N PHE A 44 -2.95 7.54 -9.89
CA PHE A 44 -3.36 7.50 -8.49
C PHE A 44 -2.33 8.21 -7.61
N SER A 45 -2.82 9.17 -6.81
CA SER A 45 -2.03 9.84 -5.77
C SER A 45 -2.47 9.29 -4.42
N ILE A 46 -1.60 8.51 -3.77
CA ILE A 46 -1.96 7.72 -2.59
C ILE A 46 -1.36 8.32 -1.32
N LYS A 47 -2.24 8.57 -0.33
CA LYS A 47 -1.87 8.97 1.03
C LYS A 47 -2.50 8.02 2.03
N LEU A 48 -1.71 7.52 2.97
CA LEU A 48 -2.16 6.61 4.02
C LEU A 48 -1.90 7.24 5.38
N HIS A 49 -2.97 7.40 6.16
CA HIS A 49 -2.92 7.83 7.55
C HIS A 49 -2.94 6.59 8.43
N ILE A 50 -1.81 6.29 9.07
CA ILE A 50 -1.66 5.03 9.81
C ILE A 50 -1.17 5.28 11.25
N PRO A 51 -1.45 4.36 12.18
CA PRO A 51 -0.87 4.43 13.52
C PRO A 51 0.67 4.53 13.49
N LYS A 52 1.21 5.34 14.38
CA LYS A 52 2.65 5.47 14.61
C LYS A 52 3.21 4.09 14.98
N GLY A 53 4.40 3.79 14.46
CA GLY A 53 5.05 2.49 14.65
C GLY A 53 4.75 1.48 13.55
N LYS A 54 3.71 1.69 12.74
CA LYS A 54 3.43 0.84 11.56
C LYS A 54 4.18 1.33 10.32
N THR A 55 4.43 0.39 9.41
CA THR A 55 4.99 0.63 8.08
C THR A 55 3.88 0.54 7.04
N ALA A 56 3.91 1.43 6.05
CA ALA A 56 3.05 1.35 4.87
C ALA A 56 3.86 1.23 3.58
N ILE A 57 3.35 0.40 2.67
CA ILE A 57 3.85 0.24 1.32
C ILE A 57 2.71 0.47 0.32
N SER A 58 3.05 0.93 -0.87
CA SER A 58 2.12 1.10 -1.99
C SER A 58 2.86 0.93 -3.33
N ASN A 59 2.17 1.16 -4.44
CA ASN A 59 2.71 0.97 -5.80
C ASN A 59 3.98 1.78 -6.07
N MET A 60 4.06 2.99 -5.51
CA MET A 60 5.12 3.95 -5.84
C MET A 60 6.03 4.22 -4.63
N PRO A 61 7.24 4.73 -4.85
CA PRO A 61 8.13 5.12 -3.76
C PRO A 61 7.50 6.16 -2.84
N LEU A 62 7.88 6.11 -1.56
CA LEU A 62 7.48 7.09 -0.57
C LEU A 62 8.06 8.47 -0.92
N LEU A 63 7.20 9.46 -1.12
CA LEU A 63 7.57 10.84 -1.36
C LEU A 63 7.87 11.57 -0.04
N SER A 64 7.02 11.40 0.97
CA SER A 64 7.21 12.02 2.28
C SER A 64 6.48 11.26 3.40
N LYS A 65 6.99 11.38 4.61
CA LYS A 65 6.38 10.87 5.85
C LYS A 65 6.25 12.01 6.84
N VAL A 66 5.01 12.35 7.22
CA VAL A 66 4.72 13.51 8.07
C VAL A 66 3.93 13.07 9.29
N LYS A 67 4.35 13.47 10.49
CA LYS A 67 3.57 13.27 11.71
C LYS A 67 2.30 14.12 11.60
N HIS A 68 1.13 13.48 11.62
CA HIS A 68 -0.15 14.17 11.51
C HIS A 68 -0.65 14.59 12.88
N ASP A 69 -0.61 13.67 13.85
CA ASP A 69 -0.94 13.88 15.26
C ASP A 69 -0.01 13.03 16.16
N GLU A 70 -0.30 12.93 17.46
CA GLU A 70 0.52 12.15 18.40
C GLU A 70 0.62 10.66 18.05
N ASN A 71 -0.43 10.11 17.45
CA ASN A 71 -0.63 8.69 17.21
C ASN A 71 -0.67 8.30 15.73
N ILE A 72 -0.76 9.26 14.80
CA ILE A 72 -0.93 9.04 13.36
C ILE A 72 0.23 9.66 12.58
N VAL A 73 0.70 8.90 11.59
CA VAL A 73 1.68 9.32 10.61
C VAL A 73 1.08 9.18 9.22
N THR A 74 1.23 10.23 8.41
CA THR A 74 0.82 10.25 7.01
C THR A 74 1.98 9.82 6.13
N TYR A 75 1.79 8.76 5.37
CA TYR A 75 2.68 8.32 4.29
C TYR A 75 2.11 8.83 2.97
N HIS A 76 2.90 9.60 2.23
CA HIS A 76 2.54 10.13 0.92
C HIS A 76 3.45 9.51 -0.12
N PHE A 77 2.87 8.79 -1.08
CA PHE A 77 3.59 8.13 -2.16
C PHE A 77 3.60 9.00 -3.41
N GLN A 78 4.57 8.78 -4.29
CA GLN A 78 4.59 9.42 -5.61
C GLN A 78 3.37 8.99 -6.45
N ASP A 79 2.99 9.82 -7.41
CA ASP A 79 1.90 9.51 -8.34
C ASP A 79 2.24 8.29 -9.20
N THR A 80 1.28 7.39 -9.39
CA THR A 80 1.47 6.22 -10.27
C THR A 80 1.57 6.63 -11.74
N PRO A 81 2.21 5.83 -12.60
CA PRO A 81 1.90 5.84 -14.03
C PRO A 81 0.41 5.57 -14.26
N LYS A 82 -0.09 5.90 -15.45
CA LYS A 82 -1.47 5.59 -15.85
C LYS A 82 -1.70 4.08 -15.82
N MET A 83 -2.52 3.60 -14.89
CA MET A 83 -2.77 2.16 -14.67
C MET A 83 -4.24 1.87 -14.33
N SER A 84 -4.64 0.60 -14.41
CA SER A 84 -6.01 0.15 -14.10
C SER A 84 -6.24 0.05 -12.58
N THR A 85 -7.49 0.17 -12.14
CA THR A 85 -7.88 0.16 -10.71
C THR A 85 -7.49 -1.12 -9.98
N TYR A 86 -7.58 -2.28 -10.65
CA TYR A 86 -7.24 -3.58 -10.05
C TYR A 86 -5.76 -3.72 -9.65
N LEU A 87 -4.87 -2.87 -10.19
CA LEU A 87 -3.45 -2.84 -9.84
C LEU A 87 -3.14 -1.93 -8.65
N VAL A 88 -4.09 -1.13 -8.17
CA VAL A 88 -3.89 -0.29 -7.00
C VAL A 88 -3.62 -1.20 -5.80
N ALA A 89 -2.47 -0.99 -5.16
CA ALA A 89 -2.02 -1.84 -4.08
C ALA A 89 -1.46 -0.99 -2.94
N PHE A 90 -1.87 -1.32 -1.71
CA PHE A 90 -1.21 -0.86 -0.51
C PHE A 90 -1.35 -1.87 0.62
N ALA A 91 -0.39 -1.82 1.54
CA ALA A 91 -0.42 -2.63 2.75
C ALA A 91 0.14 -1.86 3.96
N VAL A 92 -0.36 -2.18 5.15
CA VAL A 92 -0.01 -1.55 6.43
C VAL A 92 0.16 -2.61 7.50
N GLY A 93 1.30 -2.62 8.17
CA GLY A 93 1.60 -3.57 9.24
C GLY A 93 3.00 -3.39 9.82
N ASP A 94 3.42 -4.35 10.64
CA ASP A 94 4.81 -4.46 11.11
C ASP A 94 5.66 -5.09 10.01
N LEU A 95 5.95 -4.31 8.96
CA LEU A 95 6.68 -4.77 7.79
C LEU A 95 8.15 -4.37 7.88
N GLU A 96 9.02 -5.36 7.77
CA GLU A 96 10.44 -5.18 7.49
C GLU A 96 10.69 -5.41 6.00
N TYR A 97 11.70 -4.74 5.43
CA TYR A 97 12.08 -4.96 4.04
C TYR A 97 13.59 -4.90 3.85
N THR A 98 14.09 -5.71 2.93
CA THR A 98 15.45 -5.61 2.42
C THR A 98 15.44 -4.84 1.10
N GLU A 99 16.22 -3.76 1.04
CA GLU A 99 16.38 -2.98 -0.19
C GLU A 99 17.49 -3.58 -1.06
N VAL A 100 17.15 -4.00 -2.27
CA VAL A 100 18.12 -4.41 -3.29
C VAL A 100 18.10 -3.41 -4.42
N ARG A 101 19.26 -2.82 -4.71
CA ARG A 101 19.47 -1.93 -5.86
C ARG A 101 20.01 -2.74 -7.03
N SER A 102 19.26 -2.79 -8.12
CA SER A 102 19.76 -3.36 -9.35
C SER A 102 20.69 -2.40 -10.09
N TYR A 103 21.47 -2.92 -11.04
CA TYR A 103 22.33 -2.13 -11.93
C TYR A 103 21.57 -1.05 -12.72
N LEU A 104 20.24 -1.21 -12.88
CA LEU A 104 19.35 -0.26 -13.55
C LEU A 104 18.72 0.77 -12.58
N GLN A 105 19.21 0.87 -11.34
CA GLN A 105 18.66 1.71 -10.27
C GLN A 105 17.21 1.41 -9.86
N LEU A 106 16.67 0.25 -10.25
CA LEU A 106 15.39 -0.21 -9.71
C LEU A 106 15.57 -0.58 -8.23
N ILE A 107 14.72 0.00 -7.38
CA ILE A 107 14.65 -0.32 -5.96
C ILE A 107 13.59 -1.41 -5.77
N LEU A 108 14.04 -2.61 -5.41
CA LEU A 108 13.17 -3.70 -4.99
C LEU A 108 13.18 -3.77 -3.46
N ARG A 109 11.98 -3.79 -2.86
CA ARG A 109 11.77 -4.05 -1.44
C ARG A 109 11.22 -5.46 -1.31
N LYS A 110 12.03 -6.38 -0.81
CA LYS A 110 11.63 -7.76 -0.48
C LYS A 110 11.30 -7.88 0.98
#